data_AF-A0A176VFT6-F1
#
_entry.id   AF-A0A176VFT6-F1
#
_cell.length_a   1.000
_cell.length_b   1.000
_cell.length_c   1.000
_cell.angle_alpha   90.00
_cell.angle_beta   90.00
_cell.angle_gamma   90.00
#
_symmetry.space_group_name_H-M   'P 1'
#
loop_
_entity.id
_entity.type
_entity.pdbx_description
1 polymer ?
#
loop_
_entity_poly.entity_id
_entity_poly.type
_entity_poly.pdbx_seq_one_letter_code
_entity_poly.pdbx_strand_id
1 'polypeptide(L)'
;MDVAFDYVVKNGLTTEDQYPNTADNGSCTPKTAAVKTDGYVAVPENNEKQLQHAVALQPVLVGVDGTSIMLYKEGIYDNTTTSVVNHALLIVGYGTENGVDYWVAKNSWGSTSWGEQGYIRLKRNVDKPEGTIMLATEPLYPTMNSRHNPDPSPVSPSVPPPAPVKPSPISSEVPPPGLSGSSKKPWTFSP
;
A
#
# COMPACT_ATOMS: atom_id res chain seq x y z
N MET A 1 -11.74 12.44 4.00
CA MET A 1 -10.35 12.79 3.58
C MET A 1 -10.32 14.19 2.95
N ASP A 2 -11.27 14.50 2.09
CA ASP A 2 -11.78 15.84 1.73
C ASP A 2 -11.51 17.00 2.71
N VAL A 3 -11.93 16.91 4.00
CA VAL A 3 -11.79 18.02 4.98
C VAL A 3 -10.33 18.45 5.17
N ALA A 4 -9.38 17.50 5.06
CA ALA A 4 -7.97 17.83 5.12
C ALA A 4 -7.54 18.65 3.90
N PHE A 5 -7.99 18.30 2.69
CA PHE A 5 -7.68 19.08 1.49
C PHE A 5 -8.33 20.47 1.53
N ASP A 6 -9.56 20.61 2.01
CA ASP A 6 -10.19 21.92 2.22
C ASP A 6 -9.34 22.82 3.12
N TYR A 7 -8.76 22.26 4.18
CA TYR A 7 -7.83 22.97 5.05
C TYR A 7 -6.58 23.43 4.28
N VAL A 8 -5.98 22.55 3.47
CA VAL A 8 -4.75 22.87 2.71
C VAL A 8 -4.99 23.92 1.63
N VAL A 9 -6.15 23.90 0.97
CA VAL A 9 -6.54 24.95 0.00
C VAL A 9 -6.55 26.32 0.68
N LYS A 10 -7.15 26.41 1.88
CA LYS A 10 -7.30 27.68 2.60
C LYS A 10 -5.99 28.14 3.25
N ASN A 11 -5.33 27.24 3.99
CA ASN A 11 -4.25 27.59 4.91
C ASN A 11 -2.87 27.19 4.39
N GLY A 12 -2.78 26.14 3.56
CA GLY A 12 -1.53 25.51 3.16
C GLY A 12 -0.97 24.56 4.21
N LEU A 13 0.16 23.94 3.86
CA LEU A 13 0.96 23.09 4.74
C LEU A 13 2.36 23.65 4.89
N THR A 14 2.94 23.42 6.06
CA THR A 14 4.37 23.66 6.34
C THR A 14 5.16 22.36 6.16
N THR A 15 6.49 22.41 6.33
CA THR A 15 7.33 21.21 6.22
C THR A 15 7.36 20.43 7.54
N GLU A 16 7.63 19.13 7.46
CA GLU A 16 7.81 18.26 8.64
C GLU A 16 8.88 18.81 9.59
N ASP A 17 9.97 19.36 9.06
CA ASP A 17 11.04 19.97 9.87
C ASP A 17 10.55 21.18 10.70
N GLN A 18 9.57 21.93 10.17
CA GLN A 18 8.99 23.09 10.85
C GLN A 18 7.85 22.71 11.80
N TYR A 19 7.22 21.56 11.58
CA TYR A 19 6.13 21.03 12.41
C TYR A 19 6.23 19.51 12.53
N PRO A 20 7.13 18.99 13.37
CA PRO A 20 7.35 17.55 13.50
C PRO A 20 6.12 16.82 14.05
N ASN A 21 5.88 15.61 13.54
CA ASN A 21 4.85 14.72 14.05
C ASN A 21 5.22 14.20 15.45
N THR A 22 4.43 14.57 16.44
CA THR A 22 4.59 14.13 17.84
C THR A 22 3.77 12.88 18.18
N ALA A 23 3.05 12.31 17.21
CA ALA A 23 2.10 11.21 17.39
C ALA A 23 0.98 11.47 18.42
N ASP A 24 0.73 12.74 18.75
CA ASP A 24 -0.21 13.19 19.77
C ASP A 24 -0.94 14.46 19.32
N ASN A 25 -2.20 14.61 19.77
CA ASN A 25 -2.97 15.83 19.55
C ASN A 25 -2.46 16.95 20.46
N GLY A 26 -1.67 17.86 19.90
CA GLY A 26 -1.21 19.07 20.59
C GLY A 26 -2.05 20.31 20.27
N SER A 27 -1.69 21.43 20.90
CA SER A 27 -2.22 22.75 20.54
C SER A 27 -1.72 23.16 19.15
N CYS A 28 -2.63 23.65 18.30
CA CYS A 28 -2.28 24.16 16.98
C CYS A 28 -1.38 25.40 17.10
N THR A 29 -0.17 25.31 16.56
CA THR A 29 0.79 26.42 16.50
C THR A 29 1.04 26.81 15.05
N PRO A 30 0.26 27.76 14.48
CA PRO A 30 0.34 28.08 13.05
C PRO A 30 1.76 28.39 12.59
N LYS A 31 2.15 27.81 11.45
CA LYS A 31 3.43 28.04 10.78
C LYS A 31 3.19 28.65 9.41
N THR A 32 4.24 29.25 8.85
CA THR A 32 4.21 29.73 7.47
C THR A 32 3.99 28.54 6.53
N ALA A 33 3.02 28.68 5.63
CA ALA A 33 2.77 27.68 4.60
C ALA A 33 3.96 27.64 3.62
N ALA A 34 4.50 26.44 3.42
CA ALA A 34 5.50 26.13 2.40
C ALA A 34 4.85 25.73 1.07
N VAL A 35 3.66 25.12 1.13
CA VAL A 35 2.93 24.64 -0.05
C VAL A 35 1.43 24.86 0.11
N LYS A 36 0.75 25.13 -1.01
CA LYS A 36 -0.71 25.11 -1.12
C LYS A 36 -1.14 24.23 -2.27
N THR A 37 -2.36 23.73 -2.18
CA THR A 37 -3.07 23.05 -3.28
C THR A 37 -4.15 23.99 -3.79
N ASP A 38 -4.42 23.98 -5.10
CA ASP A 38 -5.51 24.77 -5.69
C ASP A 38 -6.87 24.09 -5.46
N GLY A 39 -6.86 22.80 -5.15
CA GLY A 39 -8.04 21.99 -4.89
C GLY A 39 -7.68 20.52 -4.77
N TYR A 40 -8.68 19.68 -5.03
CA TYR A 40 -8.54 18.24 -5.17
C TYR A 40 -9.59 17.73 -6.15
N VAL A 41 -9.36 16.54 -6.67
CA VAL A 41 -10.28 15.85 -7.57
C VAL A 41 -10.56 14.48 -6.99
N ALA A 42 -11.85 14.16 -6.84
CA ALA A 42 -12.29 12.81 -6.60
C ALA A 42 -12.23 12.01 -7.90
N VAL A 43 -11.57 10.86 -7.86
CA VAL A 43 -11.65 9.87 -8.94
C VAL A 43 -13.06 9.25 -8.89
N PRO A 44 -13.69 8.96 -10.04
CA PRO A 44 -14.98 8.28 -10.06
C PRO A 44 -14.95 7.01 -9.20
N GLU A 45 -15.91 6.92 -8.28
CA GLU A 45 -16.03 5.77 -7.39
C GLU A 45 -16.16 4.47 -8.19
N ASN A 46 -15.66 3.39 -7.62
CA ASN A 46 -15.82 2.04 -8.13
C ASN A 46 -15.26 1.83 -9.55
N ASN A 47 -14.21 2.58 -9.89
CA ASN A 47 -13.62 2.60 -11.22
C ASN A 47 -12.10 2.49 -11.16
N GLU A 48 -11.60 1.27 -11.00
CA GLU A 48 -10.16 0.99 -10.95
C GLU A 48 -9.41 1.45 -12.21
N LYS A 49 -10.08 1.53 -13.36
CA LYS A 49 -9.47 2.04 -14.60
C LYS A 49 -9.19 3.54 -14.52
N GLN A 50 -10.13 4.32 -14.01
CA GLN A 50 -9.94 5.76 -13.79
C GLN A 50 -8.95 6.02 -12.66
N LEU A 51 -8.97 5.18 -11.61
CA LEU A 51 -7.96 5.20 -10.56
C LEU A 51 -6.57 4.93 -11.13
N GLN A 52 -6.42 3.95 -12.03
CA GLN A 52 -5.14 3.63 -12.65
C GLN A 52 -4.60 4.81 -13.45
N HIS A 53 -5.47 5.46 -14.21
CA HIS A 53 -5.09 6.64 -14.98
C HIS A 53 -4.65 7.79 -14.06
N ALA A 54 -5.33 8.02 -12.94
CA ALA A 54 -4.92 9.02 -11.96
C ALA A 54 -3.56 8.69 -11.31
N VAL A 55 -3.36 7.43 -10.90
CA VAL A 55 -2.12 6.94 -10.29
C VAL A 55 -0.93 7.06 -11.25
N ALA A 56 -1.16 6.91 -12.56
CA ALA A 56 -0.12 7.10 -13.57
C ALA A 56 0.41 8.55 -13.65
N LEU A 57 -0.38 9.52 -13.19
CA LEU A 57 -0.02 10.94 -13.20
C LEU A 57 0.58 11.39 -11.86
N GLN A 58 0.05 10.89 -10.75
CA GLN A 58 0.50 11.24 -9.39
C GLN A 58 -0.03 10.25 -8.35
N PRO A 59 0.52 10.24 -7.13
CA PRO A 59 -0.04 9.45 -6.04
C PRO A 59 -1.50 9.79 -5.73
N VAL A 60 -2.31 8.78 -5.41
CA VAL A 60 -3.75 8.93 -5.10
C VAL A 60 -4.03 8.42 -3.70
N LEU A 61 -4.73 9.23 -2.90
CA LEU A 61 -5.18 8.84 -1.57
C LEU A 61 -6.44 7.98 -1.70
N VAL A 62 -6.48 6.86 -0.98
CA VAL A 62 -7.61 5.92 -1.00
C VAL A 62 -8.03 5.53 0.42
N GLY A 63 -9.33 5.36 0.62
CA GLY A 63 -9.90 4.77 1.82
C GLY A 63 -9.93 3.24 1.71
N VAL A 64 -9.62 2.54 2.78
CA VAL A 64 -9.61 1.06 2.84
C VAL A 64 -10.13 0.51 4.16
N ASP A 65 -10.48 -0.78 4.19
CA ASP A 65 -10.59 -1.53 5.44
C ASP A 65 -9.20 -1.94 5.96
N GLY A 66 -8.66 -1.14 6.88
CA GLY A 66 -7.37 -1.37 7.52
C GLY A 66 -7.34 -2.61 8.42
N THR A 67 -8.49 -3.05 8.94
CA THR A 67 -8.59 -4.22 9.84
C THR A 67 -8.08 -5.48 9.15
N SER A 68 -8.40 -5.61 7.86
CA SER A 68 -8.07 -6.77 7.05
C SER A 68 -6.57 -6.94 6.78
N ILE A 69 -5.80 -5.85 6.88
CA ILE A 69 -4.37 -5.81 6.53
C ILE A 69 -3.43 -5.62 7.74
N MET A 70 -3.96 -5.63 8.98
CA MET A 70 -3.15 -5.46 10.19
C MET A 70 -1.97 -6.44 10.27
N LEU A 71 -2.16 -7.68 9.81
CA LEU A 71 -1.16 -8.75 9.86
C LEU A 71 -0.39 -8.94 8.53
N TYR A 72 -0.59 -8.07 7.55
CA TYR A 72 0.12 -8.16 6.27
C TYR A 72 1.65 -8.09 6.44
N LYS A 73 2.35 -8.94 5.70
CA LYS A 73 3.83 -9.03 5.70
C LYS A 73 4.42 -8.90 4.30
N GLU A 74 3.93 -9.66 3.34
CA GLU A 74 4.43 -9.65 1.97
C GLU A 74 3.42 -10.28 0.99
N GLY A 75 3.68 -10.12 -0.30
CA GLY A 75 2.90 -10.71 -1.39
C GLY A 75 1.77 -9.80 -1.89
N ILE A 76 1.06 -10.26 -2.93
CA ILE A 76 -0.10 -9.55 -3.47
C ILE A 76 -1.33 -9.94 -2.64
N TYR A 77 -1.80 -9.00 -1.83
CA TYR A 77 -2.95 -9.18 -0.96
C TYR A 77 -4.25 -9.14 -1.77
N ASP A 78 -5.10 -10.14 -1.58
CA ASP A 78 -6.35 -10.33 -2.33
C ASP A 78 -7.49 -10.63 -1.36
N ASN A 79 -8.15 -9.58 -0.88
CA ASN A 79 -9.39 -9.68 -0.12
C ASN A 79 -10.39 -8.66 -0.66
N THR A 80 -11.49 -9.16 -1.18
CA THR A 80 -12.57 -8.35 -1.78
C THR A 80 -13.85 -8.42 -0.94
N THR A 81 -13.74 -8.82 0.32
CA THR A 81 -14.88 -8.83 1.24
C THR A 81 -15.30 -7.40 1.51
N THR A 82 -16.56 -7.08 1.22
CA THR A 82 -17.13 -5.76 1.52
C THR A 82 -17.03 -5.49 3.02
N SER A 83 -16.50 -4.34 3.38
CA SER A 83 -16.24 -3.96 4.77
C SER A 83 -16.34 -2.45 4.95
N VAL A 84 -16.10 -1.97 6.17
CA VAL A 84 -16.13 -0.54 6.50
C VAL A 84 -14.77 0.07 6.24
N VAL A 85 -14.75 1.14 5.45
CA VAL A 85 -13.56 1.98 5.29
C VAL A 85 -13.25 2.67 6.62
N ASN A 86 -12.05 2.43 7.14
CA ASN A 86 -11.61 2.94 8.44
C ASN A 86 -10.15 3.41 8.47
N HIS A 87 -9.44 3.27 7.35
CA HIS A 87 -8.04 3.63 7.22
C HIS A 87 -7.77 4.24 5.85
N ALA A 88 -6.70 5.02 5.72
CA ALA A 88 -6.29 5.63 4.47
C ALA A 88 -4.89 5.14 4.06
N LEU A 89 -4.73 4.86 2.77
CA LEU A 89 -3.45 4.53 2.15
C LEU A 89 -3.16 5.49 1.00
N LEU A 90 -1.89 5.58 0.62
CA LEU A 90 -1.47 6.35 -0.56
C LEU A 90 -1.01 5.38 -1.65
N ILE A 91 -1.77 5.25 -2.74
CA ILE A 91 -1.33 4.49 -3.91
C ILE A 91 -0.26 5.32 -4.64
N VAL A 92 0.93 4.74 -4.77
CA VAL A 92 2.10 5.39 -5.39
C VAL A 92 2.50 4.78 -6.73
N GLY A 93 1.82 3.71 -7.15
CA GLY A 93 2.08 3.04 -8.40
C GLY A 93 1.27 1.76 -8.57
N TYR A 94 1.54 1.04 -9.66
CA TYR A 94 0.95 -0.26 -9.97
C TYR A 94 1.93 -1.08 -10.83
N GLY A 95 1.72 -2.39 -10.88
CA GLY A 95 2.52 -3.30 -11.69
C GLY A 95 1.79 -4.60 -11.98
N THR A 96 2.55 -5.54 -12.55
CA THR A 96 2.09 -6.90 -12.85
C THR A 96 3.22 -7.87 -12.51
N GLU A 97 2.92 -8.92 -11.74
CA GLU A 97 3.86 -9.97 -11.38
C GLU A 97 3.19 -11.32 -11.65
N ASN A 98 3.83 -12.17 -12.47
CA ASN A 98 3.32 -13.50 -12.82
C ASN A 98 1.87 -13.51 -13.35
N GLY A 99 1.51 -12.47 -14.12
CA GLY A 99 0.15 -12.30 -14.67
C GLY A 99 -0.88 -11.77 -13.68
N VAL A 100 -0.46 -11.41 -12.45
CA VAL A 100 -1.33 -10.77 -11.44
C VAL A 100 -1.03 -9.28 -11.38
N ASP A 101 -2.05 -8.49 -11.67
CA ASP A 101 -1.99 -7.04 -11.56
C ASP A 101 -2.11 -6.60 -10.10
N TYR A 102 -1.32 -5.60 -9.70
CA TYR A 102 -1.34 -5.07 -8.34
C TYR A 102 -1.15 -3.55 -8.29
N TRP A 103 -1.71 -2.95 -7.23
CA TRP A 103 -1.39 -1.61 -6.75
C TRP A 103 -0.20 -1.67 -5.80
N VAL A 104 0.59 -0.60 -5.75
CA VAL A 104 1.59 -0.37 -4.70
C VAL A 104 1.10 0.76 -3.83
N ALA A 105 0.78 0.47 -2.57
CA ALA A 105 0.27 1.43 -1.62
C ALA A 105 1.20 1.61 -0.43
N LYS A 106 1.47 2.87 -0.08
CA LYS A 106 2.26 3.28 1.09
C LYS A 106 1.33 3.37 2.30
N ASN A 107 1.77 2.80 3.42
CA ASN A 107 1.09 2.87 4.71
C ASN A 107 1.85 3.77 5.70
N SER A 108 1.21 4.10 6.82
CA SER A 108 1.72 4.97 7.88
C SER A 108 2.01 4.24 9.20
N TRP A 109 2.08 2.89 9.19
CA TRP A 109 2.32 2.06 10.39
C TRP A 109 3.79 1.71 10.65
N GLY A 110 4.71 2.45 10.03
CA GLY A 110 6.15 2.25 10.17
C GLY A 110 6.74 1.31 9.12
N SER A 111 7.95 1.64 8.65
CA SER A 111 8.61 0.93 7.55
C SER A 111 9.37 -0.32 7.97
N THR A 112 9.65 -0.52 9.26
CA THR A 112 10.49 -1.64 9.74
C THR A 112 9.67 -2.83 10.26
N SER A 113 8.42 -2.62 10.65
CA SER A 113 7.60 -3.60 11.38
C SER A 113 6.44 -4.17 10.56
N TRP A 114 6.03 -3.49 9.49
CA TRP A 114 4.82 -3.81 8.74
C TRP A 114 5.04 -3.88 7.24
N GLY A 115 4.42 -4.89 6.62
CA GLY A 115 4.42 -5.09 5.18
C GLY A 115 5.81 -5.13 4.54
N GLU A 116 5.83 -4.76 3.27
CA GLU A 116 7.03 -4.73 2.45
C GLU A 116 7.70 -3.37 2.63
N GLN A 117 8.44 -3.20 3.73
CA GLN A 117 9.09 -1.93 4.09
C GLN A 117 8.11 -0.76 4.29
N GLY A 118 6.92 -1.03 4.85
CA GLY A 118 5.85 -0.04 5.01
C GLY A 118 4.90 0.07 3.81
N TYR A 119 5.09 -0.76 2.78
CA TYR A 119 4.22 -0.84 1.61
C TYR A 119 3.39 -2.13 1.62
N ILE A 120 2.32 -2.11 0.83
CA ILE A 120 1.49 -3.27 0.52
C ILE A 120 1.24 -3.34 -0.98
N ARG A 121 1.29 -4.56 -1.52
CA ARG A 121 0.79 -4.85 -2.86
C ARG A 121 -0.65 -5.36 -2.75
N LEU A 122 -1.59 -4.64 -3.35
CA LEU A 122 -3.02 -5.01 -3.35
C LEU A 122 -3.39 -5.49 -4.74
N LYS A 123 -4.15 -6.58 -4.86
CA LYS A 123 -4.61 -7.04 -6.17
C LYS A 123 -5.41 -5.94 -6.87
N ARG A 124 -5.22 -5.84 -8.18
CA ARG A 124 -5.88 -4.86 -9.06
C ARG A 124 -6.72 -5.61 -10.10
N ASN A 125 -7.75 -4.94 -10.62
CA ASN A 125 -8.70 -5.49 -11.59
C ASN A 125 -9.47 -6.70 -11.03
N VAL A 126 -9.97 -6.58 -9.80
CA VAL A 126 -10.83 -7.59 -9.18
C VAL A 126 -12.28 -7.45 -9.65
N ASP A 127 -13.08 -8.50 -9.51
CA ASP A 127 -14.49 -8.50 -9.95
C ASP A 127 -15.37 -7.55 -9.12
N LYS A 128 -14.94 -7.21 -7.90
CA LYS A 128 -15.68 -6.30 -7.03
C LYS A 128 -15.43 -4.85 -7.43
N PRO A 129 -16.49 -4.07 -7.71
CA PRO A 129 -16.34 -2.69 -8.16
C PRO A 129 -15.65 -1.80 -7.11
N GLU A 130 -15.80 -2.11 -5.82
CA GLU A 130 -15.13 -1.42 -4.71
C GLU A 130 -13.61 -1.65 -4.66
N GLY A 131 -13.11 -2.60 -5.45
CA GLY A 131 -11.71 -3.01 -5.47
C GLY A 131 -11.30 -3.82 -4.23
N THR A 132 -10.04 -4.25 -4.21
CA THR A 132 -9.46 -4.93 -3.04
C THR A 132 -9.55 -3.99 -1.82
N ILE A 133 -10.02 -4.52 -0.70
CA ILE A 133 -10.19 -3.79 0.59
C ILE A 133 -10.90 -2.43 0.48
N MET A 134 -11.85 -2.27 -0.46
CA MET A 134 -12.63 -1.05 -0.69
C MET A 134 -11.83 0.13 -1.31
N LEU A 135 -10.62 -0.10 -1.81
CA LEU A 135 -9.71 0.97 -2.27
C LEU A 135 -10.27 1.89 -3.37
N ALA A 136 -11.31 1.45 -4.10
CA ALA A 136 -11.89 2.20 -5.20
C ALA A 136 -13.12 3.02 -4.80
N THR A 137 -13.56 3.00 -3.54
CA THR A 137 -14.82 3.66 -3.15
C THR A 137 -14.70 5.17 -2.98
N GLU A 138 -13.59 5.68 -2.46
CA GLU A 138 -13.38 7.13 -2.28
C GLU A 138 -11.96 7.59 -2.63
N PRO A 139 -11.48 7.39 -3.88
CA PRO A 139 -10.14 7.79 -4.28
C PRO A 139 -10.09 9.29 -4.62
N LEU A 140 -9.05 10.00 -4.17
CA LEU A 140 -8.88 11.42 -4.46
C LEU A 140 -7.42 11.90 -4.42
N TYR A 141 -7.14 12.97 -5.15
CA TYR A 141 -5.79 13.55 -5.26
C TYR A 141 -5.81 15.09 -5.31
N PRO A 142 -4.75 15.77 -4.83
CA PRO A 142 -4.65 17.23 -4.91
C PRO A 142 -4.42 17.74 -6.34
N THR A 143 -4.79 18.99 -6.59
CA THR A 143 -4.49 19.70 -7.84
C THR A 143 -3.54 20.85 -7.60
N MET A 144 -2.49 20.92 -8.42
CA MET A 144 -1.45 21.96 -8.36
C MET A 144 -1.42 22.72 -9.67
N ASN A 145 -1.71 24.02 -9.64
CA ASN A 145 -1.43 24.96 -10.71
C ASN A 145 0.00 25.49 -10.52
N SER A 146 0.84 25.32 -11.53
CA SER A 146 2.27 25.67 -11.49
C SER A 146 2.59 27.14 -11.21
N ARG A 147 1.60 28.05 -11.21
CA ARG A 147 1.79 29.48 -10.96
C ARG A 147 1.72 29.89 -9.48
N HIS A 148 1.16 29.04 -8.61
CA HIS A 148 0.91 29.40 -7.21
C HIS A 148 1.84 28.72 -6.20
N ASN A 149 2.63 27.72 -6.62
CA ASN A 149 3.57 27.06 -5.73
C ASN A 149 5.00 27.54 -5.97
N PRO A 150 5.71 28.00 -4.91
CA PRO A 150 7.15 28.11 -4.98
C PRO A 150 7.75 26.72 -5.28
N ASP A 151 8.82 26.69 -6.07
CA ASP A 151 9.54 25.48 -6.44
C ASP A 151 9.82 24.63 -5.19
N PRO A 152 9.33 23.38 -5.10
CA PRO A 152 9.63 22.55 -3.95
C PRO A 152 11.14 22.30 -3.93
N SER A 153 11.83 22.91 -2.97
CA SER A 153 13.17 22.50 -2.57
C SER A 153 13.23 20.96 -2.52
N PRO A 154 14.28 20.33 -3.05
CA PRO A 154 14.31 18.88 -3.22
C PRO A 154 14.12 18.21 -1.86
N VAL A 155 12.93 17.65 -1.66
CA VAL A 155 12.63 16.83 -0.48
C VAL A 155 13.40 15.53 -0.67
N SER A 156 14.23 15.18 0.30
CA SER A 156 14.97 13.90 0.29
C SER A 156 13.97 12.76 0.10
N PRO A 157 14.17 11.83 -0.86
CA PRO A 157 13.16 10.84 -1.19
C PRO A 157 12.87 9.95 0.02
N SER A 158 11.59 9.81 0.35
CA SER A 158 11.12 8.73 1.20
C SER A 158 11.49 7.39 0.56
N VAL A 159 11.83 6.39 1.39
CA VAL A 159 12.23 5.02 0.99
C VAL A 159 11.48 4.59 -0.28
N PRO A 160 12.18 4.27 -1.39
CA PRO A 160 11.53 3.91 -2.63
C PRO A 160 10.68 2.65 -2.42
N PRO A 161 9.59 2.47 -3.19
CA PRO A 161 8.80 1.25 -3.12
C PRO A 161 9.69 0.01 -3.30
N PRO A 162 9.42 -1.08 -2.57
CA PRO A 162 10.19 -2.31 -2.72
C PRO A 162 10.15 -2.80 -4.17
N ALA A 163 11.30 -3.25 -4.67
CA ALA A 163 11.37 -3.91 -5.97
C ALA A 163 10.53 -5.21 -5.95
N PRO A 164 9.96 -5.64 -7.09
CA PRO A 164 9.31 -6.94 -7.20
C PRO A 164 10.22 -8.05 -6.66
N VAL A 165 9.70 -8.88 -5.75
CA VAL A 165 10.47 -9.99 -5.20
C VAL A 165 10.68 -10.99 -6.33
N LYS A 166 11.91 -11.10 -6.83
CA LYS A 166 12.27 -12.13 -7.82
C LYS A 166 11.98 -13.49 -7.20
N PRO A 167 11.25 -14.40 -7.88
CA PRO A 167 10.99 -15.72 -7.32
C PRO A 167 12.32 -16.40 -7.01
N SER A 168 12.52 -16.79 -5.75
CA SER A 168 13.61 -17.66 -5.36
C SER A 168 13.55 -18.92 -6.21
N PRO A 169 14.65 -19.36 -6.84
CA PRO A 169 14.65 -20.64 -7.52
C PRO A 169 14.27 -21.71 -6.51
N ILE A 170 13.15 -22.38 -6.75
CA ILE A 170 12.77 -23.59 -6.04
C ILE A 170 13.95 -24.55 -6.21
N SER A 171 14.68 -24.81 -5.13
CA SER A 171 15.70 -25.86 -5.10
C SER A 171 14.99 -27.19 -5.29
N SER A 172 14.90 -27.64 -6.53
CA SER A 172 14.41 -28.95 -6.89
C SER A 172 15.47 -29.99 -6.55
N GLU A 173 15.65 -30.27 -5.26
CA GLU A 173 16.37 -31.46 -4.81
C GLU A 173 15.77 -31.94 -3.49
N VAL A 174 14.63 -32.63 -3.60
CA VAL A 174 14.28 -33.67 -2.63
C VAL A 174 14.43 -34.99 -3.41
N PRO A 175 15.49 -35.79 -3.17
CA PRO A 175 15.60 -37.10 -3.79
C PRO A 175 14.48 -38.02 -3.27
N PRO A 176 13.99 -38.98 -4.09
CA PRO A 176 12.94 -39.89 -3.67
C PRO A 176 13.41 -40.74 -2.47
N PRO A 177 12.53 -41.10 -1.53
CA PRO A 177 12.89 -41.97 -0.42
C PRO A 177 13.27 -43.35 -0.97
N GLY A 178 14.58 -43.63 -0.92
CA GLY A 178 15.13 -44.95 -1.17
C GLY A 178 14.65 -45.92 -0.10
N LEU A 179 14.01 -47.01 -0.54
CA LEU A 179 13.67 -48.16 0.28
C LEU A 179 14.97 -48.84 0.75
N SER A 180 15.46 -48.51 1.95
CA SER A 180 16.47 -49.33 2.62
C SER A 180 15.78 -50.42 3.44
N GLY A 181 15.92 -51.66 2.98
CA GLY A 181 15.46 -52.84 3.69
C GLY A 181 16.17 -53.01 5.02
N SER A 182 15.37 -53.19 6.07
CA SER A 182 15.82 -53.65 7.38
C SER A 182 15.24 -55.04 7.62
N SER A 183 16.08 -56.03 7.33
CA SER A 183 16.22 -57.35 7.95
C SER A 183 15.09 -57.82 8.88
N LYS A 184 14.31 -58.80 8.39
CA LYS A 184 13.41 -59.64 9.19
C LYS A 184 14.23 -60.41 10.23
N LYS A 185 13.90 -60.27 11.52
CA LYS A 185 14.27 -61.23 12.57
C LYS A 185 13.34 -62.45 12.47
N PRO A 186 13.85 -63.70 12.52
CA PRO A 186 13.02 -64.89 12.47
C PRO A 186 12.43 -65.21 13.83
N TRP A 187 11.13 -65.49 13.86
CA TRP A 187 10.44 -66.12 14.98
C TRP A 187 10.62 -67.64 14.87
N THR A 188 11.24 -68.25 15.88
CA THR A 188 11.35 -69.70 16.02
C THR A 188 10.16 -70.23 16.82
N PHE A 189 9.41 -71.18 16.24
CA PHE A 189 8.44 -72.03 16.92
C PHE A 189 8.90 -73.48 16.78
N SER A 190 8.96 -74.22 17.88
CA SER A 190 9.00 -75.70 17.96
C SER A 190 8.92 -76.12 19.43
N PRO A 191 8.46 -77.35 19.72
CA PRO A 191 7.10 -77.89 19.61
C PRO A 191 6.33 -77.81 20.93
#